data_AF-A0A6P0YZI9-F1
#
_entry.id   AF-A0A6P0YZI9-F1
#
_cell.length_a   1.000
_cell.length_b   1.000
_cell.length_c   1.000
_cell.angle_alpha   90.00
_cell.angle_beta   90.00
_cell.angle_gamma   90.00
#
_symmetry.space_group_name_H-M   'P 1'
#
loop_
_entity.id
_entity.type
_entity.pdbx_description
1 polymer ?
#
loop_
_entity_poly.entity_id
_entity_poly.type
_entity_poly.pdbx_seq_one_letter_code
_entity_poly.pdbx_strand_id
1 'polypeptide(L)'
;MWVVSWMNKAIANQPWAALLLVFGSGVAMGLTTAPTNWWILAWVAQVPLWVLVYGDQQSRQREQGRQTDQSKIQNPKSKIQNSVHPILAAVLWSIGYYGTTLSWITGLHPLTWMGIPWVASVAIASTCWLLIVLWGCVWGGFWAMGLSMVSQRWLPMSQTFGFARVLVGTALWCGLDTLWNHGILYWPTFALTQSPHNLWLLQLNQLSGPMTTTAVIVAVNGLIA
;
A
#
# COMPACT_ATOMS: atom_id res chain seq x y z
N MET A 1 2.19 -14.19 -14.19
CA MET A 1 2.19 -15.52 -13.52
C MET A 1 3.53 -15.94 -12.96
N TRP A 2 4.65 -15.93 -13.70
CA TRP A 2 5.97 -16.37 -13.15
C TRP A 2 6.51 -15.48 -12.03
N VAL A 3 6.42 -14.15 -12.15
CA VAL A 3 6.88 -13.19 -11.12
C VAL A 3 6.11 -13.37 -9.81
N VAL A 4 4.78 -13.42 -9.87
CA VAL A 4 3.92 -13.64 -8.70
C VAL A 4 4.20 -15.02 -8.05
N SER A 5 4.43 -16.06 -8.86
CA SER A 5 4.78 -17.39 -8.36
C SER A 5 6.14 -17.40 -7.64
N TRP A 6 7.14 -16.71 -8.19
CA TRP A 6 8.45 -16.54 -7.56
C TRP A 6 8.35 -15.73 -6.27
N MET A 7 7.61 -14.62 -6.29
CA MET A 7 7.36 -13.79 -5.11
C MET A 7 6.71 -14.62 -4.00
N ASN A 8 5.65 -15.38 -4.30
CA ASN A 8 4.98 -16.23 -3.31
C ASN A 8 5.93 -17.27 -2.69
N LYS A 9 6.84 -17.85 -3.48
CA LYS A 9 7.86 -18.78 -2.96
C LYS A 9 8.92 -18.07 -2.11
N ALA A 10 9.37 -16.88 -2.53
CA ALA A 10 10.36 -16.09 -1.79
C ALA A 10 9.79 -15.60 -0.45
N ILE A 11 8.54 -15.11 -0.46
CA ILE A 11 7.79 -14.64 0.72
C ILE A 11 7.60 -15.79 1.73
N ALA A 12 7.24 -16.99 1.26
CA ALA A 12 6.99 -18.14 2.13
C ALA A 12 8.24 -18.61 2.89
N ASN A 13 9.43 -18.43 2.31
CA ASN A 13 10.68 -18.90 2.90
C ASN A 13 11.40 -17.82 3.71
N GLN A 14 11.18 -16.53 3.44
CA GLN A 14 11.90 -15.42 4.09
C GLN A 14 10.97 -14.21 4.35
N PRO A 15 10.38 -14.09 5.56
CA PRO A 15 9.44 -13.01 5.85
C PRO A 15 10.09 -11.62 5.82
N TRP A 16 11.36 -11.50 6.22
CA TRP A 16 12.10 -10.23 6.18
C TRP A 16 12.31 -9.74 4.74
N ALA A 17 12.53 -10.64 3.79
CA ALA A 17 12.70 -10.28 2.38
C ALA A 17 11.39 -9.73 1.79
N ALA A 18 10.25 -10.28 2.21
CA ALA A 18 8.92 -9.76 1.86
C ALA A 18 8.72 -8.33 2.40
N LEU A 19 9.10 -8.05 3.65
CA LEU A 19 9.01 -6.72 4.24
C LEU A 19 9.90 -5.71 3.49
N LEU A 20 11.14 -6.09 3.14
CA LEU A 20 12.04 -5.24 2.36
C LEU A 20 11.50 -4.97 0.95
N LEU A 21 10.93 -5.98 0.30
CA LEU A 21 10.37 -5.85 -1.03
C LEU A 21 9.18 -4.88 -1.02
N VAL A 22 8.32 -4.96 -0.02
CA VAL A 22 7.16 -4.08 0.16
C VAL A 22 7.57 -2.66 0.50
N PHE A 23 8.55 -2.50 1.39
CA PHE A 23 9.11 -1.18 1.69
C PHE A 23 9.73 -0.56 0.43
N GLY A 24 10.56 -1.33 -0.29
CA GLY A 24 11.18 -0.89 -1.54
C GLY A 24 10.17 -0.55 -2.63
N SER A 25 9.06 -1.29 -2.72
CA SER A 25 7.99 -0.96 -3.66
C SER A 25 7.22 0.29 -3.25
N GLY A 26 7.07 0.55 -1.94
CA GLY A 26 6.59 1.83 -1.43
C GLY A 26 7.50 3.00 -1.80
N VAL A 27 8.81 2.86 -1.62
CA VAL A 27 9.81 3.85 -2.06
C VAL A 27 9.71 4.09 -3.57
N ALA A 28 9.62 3.03 -4.36
CA ALA A 28 9.44 3.12 -5.82
C ALA A 28 8.16 3.89 -6.19
N MET A 29 7.06 3.68 -5.45
CA MET A 29 5.84 4.48 -5.61
C MET A 29 6.10 5.96 -5.28
N GLY A 30 6.88 6.28 -4.26
CA GLY A 30 7.19 7.67 -3.92
C GLY A 30 8.00 8.40 -5.00
N LEU A 31 8.94 7.69 -5.65
CA LEU A 31 9.74 8.22 -6.76
C LEU A 31 8.94 8.50 -8.05
N THR A 32 7.67 8.09 -8.10
CA THR A 32 6.80 8.47 -9.22
C THR A 32 6.43 9.95 -9.20
N THR A 33 6.47 10.58 -8.02
CA THR A 33 6.15 12.00 -7.84
C THR A 33 7.36 12.88 -8.14
N ALA A 34 7.14 14.20 -8.19
CA ALA A 34 8.24 15.16 -8.33
C ALA A 34 9.25 14.98 -7.17
N PRO A 35 10.57 15.10 -7.45
CA PRO A 35 11.18 15.60 -8.68
C PRO A 35 11.47 14.54 -9.74
N THR A 36 11.46 13.25 -9.40
CA THR A 36 11.91 12.17 -10.29
C THR A 36 10.91 11.82 -11.39
N ASN A 37 9.61 11.97 -11.14
CA ASN A 37 8.54 11.80 -12.14
C ASN A 37 8.55 10.43 -12.86
N TRP A 38 8.99 9.37 -12.18
CA TRP A 38 9.02 8.00 -12.74
C TRP A 38 7.64 7.35 -12.72
N TRP A 39 6.66 8.00 -13.36
CA TRP A 39 5.24 7.67 -13.31
C TRP A 39 4.90 6.22 -13.71
N ILE A 40 5.74 5.58 -14.52
CA ILE A 40 5.57 4.19 -14.96
C ILE A 40 5.62 3.23 -13.76
N LEU A 41 6.39 3.55 -12.71
CA LEU A 41 6.52 2.69 -11.54
C LEU A 41 5.19 2.55 -10.78
N ALA A 42 4.30 3.54 -10.84
CA ALA A 42 3.01 3.48 -10.14
C ALA A 42 2.13 2.31 -10.60
N TRP A 43 2.32 1.81 -11.82
CA TRP A 43 1.54 0.69 -12.37
C TRP A 43 1.91 -0.68 -11.77
N VAL A 44 3.05 -0.78 -11.09
CA VAL A 44 3.55 -2.05 -10.52
C VAL A 44 3.98 -1.93 -9.04
N ALA A 45 4.22 -0.73 -8.55
CA ALA A 45 4.78 -0.48 -7.21
C ALA A 45 3.85 -0.87 -6.05
N GLN A 46 2.54 -1.02 -6.30
CA GLN A 46 1.57 -1.46 -5.29
C GLN A 46 1.32 -2.98 -5.36
N VAL A 47 1.77 -3.68 -6.41
CA VAL A 47 1.58 -5.15 -6.58
C VAL A 47 2.06 -5.95 -5.38
N PRO A 48 3.27 -5.70 -4.81
CA PRO A 48 3.74 -6.48 -3.66
C PRO A 48 2.84 -6.40 -2.43
N LEU A 49 2.25 -5.23 -2.20
CA LEU A 49 1.33 -5.01 -1.09
C LEU A 49 0.06 -5.84 -1.28
N TRP A 50 -0.53 -5.81 -2.49
CA TRP A 50 -1.69 -6.64 -2.82
C TRP A 50 -1.39 -8.13 -2.64
N VAL A 51 -0.25 -8.62 -3.17
CA VAL A 51 0.15 -10.04 -3.08
C VAL A 51 0.24 -10.49 -1.61
N LEU A 52 0.81 -9.68 -0.71
CA LEU A 52 0.90 -10.06 0.70
C LEU A 52 -0.44 -10.06 1.42
N VAL A 53 -1.26 -9.04 1.19
CA VAL A 53 -2.60 -8.98 1.80
C VAL A 53 -3.43 -10.18 1.34
N TYR A 54 -3.32 -10.56 0.06
CA TYR A 54 -4.01 -11.72 -0.51
C TYR A 54 -3.43 -13.07 -0.08
N GLY A 55 -2.10 -13.19 0.01
CA GLY A 55 -1.43 -14.41 0.45
C GLY A 55 -1.79 -14.78 1.90
N ASP A 56 -1.90 -13.78 2.77
CA ASP A 56 -2.39 -13.96 4.15
C ASP A 56 -3.85 -14.48 4.15
N GLN A 57 -4.73 -13.90 3.33
CA GLN A 57 -6.12 -14.38 3.21
C GLN A 57 -6.18 -15.85 2.78
N GLN A 58 -5.43 -16.21 1.75
CA GLN A 58 -5.43 -17.56 1.20
C GLN A 58 -4.95 -18.58 2.24
N SER A 59 -3.97 -18.21 3.05
CA SER A 59 -3.45 -19.06 4.12
C SER A 59 -4.51 -19.26 5.20
N ARG A 60 -5.15 -18.19 5.68
CA ARG A 60 -6.20 -18.26 6.71
C ARG A 60 -7.43 -19.08 6.28
N GLN A 61 -7.89 -18.92 5.04
CA GLN A 61 -9.04 -19.68 4.54
C GLN A 61 -8.71 -21.18 4.37
N ARG A 62 -7.51 -21.51 3.91
CA ARG A 62 -7.03 -22.91 3.83
C ARG A 62 -6.96 -23.54 5.21
N GLU A 63 -6.49 -22.81 6.22
CA GLU A 63 -6.46 -23.28 7.60
C GLU A 63 -7.87 -23.53 8.16
N GLN A 64 -8.84 -22.65 7.90
CA GLN A 64 -10.24 -22.87 8.30
C GLN A 64 -10.85 -24.12 7.65
N GLY A 65 -10.66 -24.31 6.33
CA GLY A 65 -11.13 -25.52 5.64
C GLY A 65 -10.46 -26.79 6.18
N ARG A 66 -9.15 -26.73 6.43
CA ARG A 66 -8.37 -27.85 6.95
C ARG A 66 -8.73 -28.19 8.40
N GLN A 67 -9.14 -27.23 9.22
CA GLN A 67 -9.61 -27.49 10.60
C GLN A 67 -10.95 -28.23 10.63
N THR A 68 -11.86 -27.95 9.70
CA THR A 68 -13.11 -28.71 9.56
C THR A 68 -12.81 -30.19 9.29
N ASP A 69 -11.84 -30.47 8.41
CA ASP A 69 -11.43 -31.85 8.07
C ASP A 69 -10.51 -32.51 9.11
N GLN A 70 -9.58 -31.77 9.74
CA GLN A 70 -8.62 -32.28 10.73
C GLN A 70 -9.16 -32.44 12.15
N SER A 71 -10.41 -32.03 12.43
CA SER A 71 -11.10 -32.35 13.68
C SER A 71 -11.11 -33.87 13.99
N LYS A 72 -10.77 -34.73 13.01
CA LYS A 72 -10.62 -36.18 13.17
C LYS A 72 -9.18 -36.71 13.34
N ILE A 73 -8.12 -35.94 13.04
CA ILE A 73 -6.74 -36.46 13.07
C ILE A 73 -5.77 -35.33 13.46
N GLN A 74 -5.52 -35.15 14.77
CA GLN A 74 -4.64 -34.10 15.26
C GLN A 74 -3.17 -34.53 15.27
N ASN A 75 -2.32 -33.68 14.67
CA ASN A 75 -0.90 -33.58 15.01
C ASN A 75 -0.53 -32.08 15.04
N PRO A 76 -0.10 -31.51 16.19
CA PRO A 76 -0.12 -30.06 16.44
C PRO A 76 1.12 -29.27 15.95
N LYS A 77 1.97 -29.84 15.08
CA LYS A 77 3.34 -29.33 14.83
C LYS A 77 3.58 -28.49 13.56
N SER A 78 2.56 -27.94 12.89
CA SER A 78 2.79 -27.07 11.71
C SER A 78 2.54 -25.57 11.97
N LYS A 79 2.31 -25.15 13.21
CA LYS A 79 1.68 -23.85 13.53
C LYS A 79 2.64 -22.68 13.73
N ILE A 80 3.74 -22.63 12.98
CA ILE A 80 4.61 -21.44 12.90
C ILE A 80 4.94 -21.23 11.42
N GLN A 81 3.92 -20.94 10.62
CA GLN A 81 4.13 -20.42 9.27
C GLN A 81 4.21 -18.90 9.40
N ASN A 82 5.44 -18.38 9.28
CA ASN A 82 5.83 -16.98 9.37
C ASN A 82 5.07 -16.10 8.35
N SER A 83 3.82 -15.78 8.65
CA SER A 83 2.96 -14.98 7.79
C SER A 83 3.14 -13.53 8.18
N VAL A 84 3.70 -12.73 7.28
CA VAL A 84 3.78 -11.28 7.46
C VAL A 84 2.38 -10.73 7.68
N HIS A 85 2.15 -10.03 8.79
CA HIS A 85 0.85 -9.43 9.04
C HIS A 85 0.51 -8.39 7.95
N PRO A 86 -0.70 -8.44 7.35
CA PRO A 86 -1.06 -7.58 6.22
C PRO A 86 -1.05 -6.10 6.58
N ILE A 87 -1.41 -5.76 7.83
CA ILE A 87 -1.37 -4.40 8.35
C ILE A 87 0.08 -3.91 8.44
N LEU A 88 1.00 -4.74 8.93
CA LEU A 88 2.42 -4.40 9.01
C LEU A 88 3.01 -4.16 7.62
N ALA A 89 2.68 -5.02 6.65
CA ALA A 89 3.08 -4.81 5.26
C ALA A 89 2.55 -3.49 4.70
N ALA A 90 1.28 -3.17 4.95
CA ALA A 90 0.66 -1.93 4.47
C ALA A 90 1.26 -0.68 5.12
N VAL A 91 1.55 -0.74 6.42
CA VAL A 91 2.23 0.35 7.14
C VAL A 91 3.63 0.55 6.58
N LEU A 92 4.43 -0.51 6.42
CA LEU A 92 5.79 -0.40 5.86
C LEU A 92 5.80 0.11 4.42
N TRP A 93 4.88 -0.37 3.58
CA TRP A 93 4.70 0.16 2.22
C TRP A 93 4.42 1.66 2.26
N SER A 94 3.52 2.08 3.14
CA SER A 94 3.12 3.47 3.31
C SER A 94 4.27 4.34 3.84
N ILE A 95 5.09 3.83 4.77
CA ILE A 95 6.30 4.54 5.23
C ILE A 95 7.23 4.81 4.04
N GLY A 96 7.44 3.82 3.17
CA GLY A 96 8.24 3.99 1.95
C GLY A 96 7.66 5.04 1.01
N TYR A 97 6.36 4.98 0.73
CA TYR A 97 5.67 5.90 -0.17
C TYR A 97 5.63 7.34 0.38
N TYR A 98 5.06 7.53 1.57
CA TYR A 98 4.91 8.85 2.18
C TYR A 98 6.25 9.44 2.59
N GLY A 99 7.16 8.64 3.15
CA GLY A 99 8.49 9.10 3.53
C GLY A 99 9.28 9.66 2.35
N THR A 100 9.26 8.94 1.22
CA THR A 100 9.94 9.38 0.00
C THR A 100 9.27 10.63 -0.60
N THR A 101 7.94 10.59 -0.75
CA THR A 101 7.19 11.68 -1.40
C THR A 101 7.24 12.99 -0.60
N LEU A 102 7.24 12.90 0.73
CA LEU A 102 7.23 14.05 1.63
C LEU A 102 8.63 14.49 2.07
N SER A 103 9.69 13.86 1.56
CA SER A 103 11.07 14.14 1.94
C SER A 103 11.46 15.62 1.82
N TRP A 104 10.81 16.37 0.92
CA TRP A 104 11.01 17.82 0.76
C TRP A 104 10.67 18.65 2.00
N ILE A 105 9.82 18.15 2.93
CA ILE A 105 9.49 18.82 4.20
C ILE A 105 10.72 18.98 5.09
N THR A 106 11.74 18.14 4.89
CA THR A 106 13.02 18.24 5.62
C THR A 106 13.88 19.43 5.18
N GLY A 107 13.44 20.21 4.20
CA GLY A 107 14.11 21.44 3.76
C GLY A 107 14.20 22.49 4.87
N LEU A 108 15.44 22.86 5.24
CA LEU A 108 15.69 23.75 6.38
C LEU A 108 15.58 25.24 6.06
N HIS A 109 15.57 25.62 4.78
CA HIS A 109 15.65 27.01 4.33
C HIS A 109 14.63 27.95 5.01
N PRO A 110 13.32 27.62 5.07
CA PRO A 110 12.34 28.49 5.72
C PRO A 110 12.67 28.77 7.20
N LEU A 111 13.16 27.76 7.93
CA LEU A 111 13.47 27.89 9.36
C LEU A 111 14.75 28.69 9.59
N THR A 112 15.77 28.48 8.74
CA THR A 112 17.02 29.24 8.82
C THR A 112 16.85 30.71 8.44
N TRP A 113 15.92 31.04 7.53
CA TRP A 113 15.59 32.43 7.20
C TRP A 113 14.88 33.17 8.34
N MET A 114 14.14 32.45 9.17
CA MET A 114 13.53 32.98 10.39
C MET A 114 14.52 33.12 11.56
N GLY A 115 15.82 32.81 11.35
CA GLY A 115 16.86 32.94 12.38
C GLY A 115 16.86 31.83 13.43
N ILE A 116 16.13 30.73 13.20
CA ILE A 116 16.09 29.59 14.13
C ILE A 116 17.44 28.84 14.06
N PRO A 117 18.06 28.47 15.20
CA PRO A 117 19.30 27.70 15.20
C PRO A 117 19.20 26.42 14.37
N TRP A 118 20.29 26.03 13.71
CA TRP A 118 20.29 24.89 12.78
C TRP A 118 19.79 23.59 13.43
N VAL A 119 20.24 23.27 14.64
CA VAL A 119 19.82 22.05 15.36
C VAL A 119 18.31 22.06 15.64
N ALA A 120 17.77 23.20 16.09
CA ALA A 120 16.34 23.36 16.32
C ALA A 120 15.56 23.24 15.00
N SER A 121 16.10 23.79 13.91
CA SER A 121 15.49 23.67 12.57
C SER A 121 15.41 22.22 12.11
N VAL A 122 16.49 21.45 12.25
CA VAL A 122 16.52 20.02 11.93
C VAL A 122 15.49 19.25 12.77
N ALA A 123 15.46 19.49 14.08
CA ALA A 123 14.53 18.82 14.99
C ALA A 123 13.07 19.11 14.65
N ILE A 124 12.73 20.36 14.34
CA ILE A 124 11.38 20.75 13.92
C ILE A 124 11.02 20.07 12.60
N ALA A 125 11.87 20.19 11.57
CA ALA A 125 11.59 19.65 10.25
C ALA A 125 11.47 18.12 10.26
N SER A 126 12.35 17.41 10.98
CA SER A 126 12.28 15.95 11.11
C SER A 126 11.04 15.51 11.89
N THR A 127 10.67 16.23 12.96
CA THR A 127 9.47 15.92 13.75
C THR A 127 8.21 16.10 12.92
N CYS A 128 8.09 17.21 12.19
CA CYS A 128 6.97 17.45 11.29
C CYS A 128 6.90 16.37 10.20
N TRP A 129 8.01 16.08 9.53
CA TRP A 129 8.06 15.02 8.51
C TRP A 129 7.62 13.67 9.08
N LEU A 130 8.14 13.25 10.23
CA LEU A 130 7.76 11.99 10.88
C LEU A 130 6.27 11.95 11.21
N LEU A 131 5.70 13.01 11.79
CA LEU A 131 4.28 13.05 12.15
C LEU A 131 3.38 12.93 10.91
N ILE A 132 3.72 13.62 9.82
CA ILE A 132 2.95 13.58 8.57
C ILE A 132 3.07 12.20 7.91
N VAL A 133 4.26 11.59 7.92
CA VAL A 133 4.47 10.22 7.41
C VAL A 133 3.66 9.22 8.23
N LEU A 134 3.71 9.29 9.56
CA LEU A 134 2.94 8.42 10.45
C LEU A 134 1.44 8.58 10.21
N TRP A 135 0.95 9.81 10.01
CA TRP A 135 -0.44 10.07 9.64
C TRP A 135 -0.83 9.39 8.32
N GLY A 136 -0.01 9.51 7.28
CA GLY A 136 -0.23 8.82 6.00
C GLY A 136 -0.31 7.29 6.16
N CYS A 137 0.53 6.71 7.01
CA CYS A 137 0.58 5.27 7.23
C CYS A 137 -0.70 4.66 7.80
N VAL A 138 -1.46 5.45 8.58
CA VAL A 138 -2.75 5.04 9.16
C VAL A 138 -3.72 4.60 8.06
N TRP A 139 -3.75 5.32 6.93
CA TRP A 139 -4.64 5.03 5.81
C TRP A 139 -4.32 3.72 5.10
N GLY A 140 -3.02 3.43 4.88
CA GLY A 140 -2.60 2.13 4.33
C GLY A 140 -2.98 0.97 5.25
N GLY A 141 -2.81 1.13 6.56
CA GLY A 141 -3.24 0.16 7.56
C GLY A 141 -4.76 -0.09 7.53
N PHE A 142 -5.57 0.98 7.49
CA PHE A 142 -7.03 0.86 7.40
C PHE A 142 -7.47 0.15 6.12
N TRP A 143 -6.82 0.41 5.00
CA TRP A 143 -7.12 -0.28 3.75
C TRP A 143 -6.87 -1.79 3.85
N ALA A 144 -5.70 -2.20 4.34
CA ALA A 144 -5.36 -3.62 4.46
C ALA A 144 -6.25 -4.35 5.48
N MET A 145 -6.60 -3.67 6.59
CA MET A 145 -7.54 -4.18 7.57
C MET A 145 -8.95 -4.34 6.96
N GLY A 146 -9.48 -3.29 6.33
CA GLY A 146 -10.80 -3.31 5.71
C GLY A 146 -10.92 -4.37 4.62
N LEU A 147 -9.92 -4.46 3.74
CA LEU A 147 -9.90 -5.48 2.69
C LEU A 147 -9.87 -6.89 3.28
N SER A 148 -9.04 -7.13 4.31
CA SER A 148 -8.97 -8.43 5.00
C SER A 148 -10.31 -8.81 5.65
N MET A 149 -10.96 -7.86 6.34
CA MET A 149 -12.23 -8.08 7.02
C MET A 149 -13.36 -8.38 6.02
N VAL A 150 -13.47 -7.57 4.95
CA VAL A 150 -14.51 -7.75 3.94
C VAL A 150 -14.29 -9.06 3.19
N SER A 151 -13.03 -9.39 2.83
CA SER A 151 -12.75 -10.62 2.09
C SER A 151 -13.03 -11.87 2.90
N GLN A 152 -12.71 -11.89 4.20
CA GLN A 152 -12.97 -13.05 5.06
C GLN A 152 -14.46 -13.31 5.25
N ARG A 153 -15.27 -12.24 5.28
CA ARG A 153 -16.68 -12.33 5.61
C ARG A 153 -17.59 -12.48 4.39
N TRP A 154 -17.22 -11.92 3.25
CA TRP A 154 -18.12 -11.75 2.11
C TRP A 154 -17.61 -12.27 0.77
N LEU A 155 -16.30 -12.50 0.61
CA LEU A 155 -15.70 -12.91 -0.67
C LEU A 155 -14.99 -14.27 -0.53
N PRO A 156 -15.74 -15.40 -0.58
CA PRO A 156 -15.13 -16.72 -0.63
C PRO A 156 -14.26 -16.89 -1.88
N MET A 157 -13.16 -17.61 -1.74
CA MET A 157 -12.13 -17.72 -2.77
C MET A 157 -12.55 -18.66 -3.92
N SER A 158 -13.35 -18.15 -4.85
CA SER A 158 -13.49 -18.72 -6.19
C SER A 158 -12.78 -17.82 -7.23
N GLN A 159 -12.38 -18.42 -8.35
CA GLN A 159 -11.81 -17.68 -9.49
C GLN A 159 -12.76 -16.58 -9.99
N THR A 160 -14.07 -16.78 -9.88
CA THR A 160 -15.12 -15.82 -10.25
C THR A 160 -15.13 -14.56 -9.38
N PHE A 161 -14.65 -14.63 -8.13
CA PHE A 161 -14.60 -13.46 -7.23
C PHE A 161 -13.28 -12.67 -7.31
N GLY A 162 -12.35 -13.03 -8.21
CA GLY A 162 -11.11 -12.29 -8.42
C GLY A 162 -11.34 -10.82 -8.79
N PHE A 163 -12.24 -10.56 -9.74
CA PHE A 163 -12.62 -9.19 -10.13
C PHE A 163 -13.37 -8.45 -9.02
N ALA A 164 -14.29 -9.13 -8.33
CA ALA A 164 -15.03 -8.53 -7.22
C ALA A 164 -14.09 -8.06 -6.11
N ARG A 165 -13.02 -8.81 -5.84
CA ARG A 165 -11.98 -8.44 -4.86
C ARG A 165 -11.19 -7.21 -5.28
N VAL A 166 -10.79 -7.11 -6.55
CA VAL A 166 -10.12 -5.91 -7.07
C VAL A 166 -11.05 -4.70 -6.98
N LEU A 167 -12.32 -4.86 -7.36
CA LEU A 167 -13.34 -3.80 -7.25
C LEU A 167 -13.51 -3.37 -5.79
N VAL A 168 -13.66 -4.30 -4.85
CA VAL A 168 -13.80 -3.99 -3.42
C VAL A 168 -12.56 -3.30 -2.87
N GLY A 169 -11.35 -3.81 -3.16
CA GLY A 169 -10.13 -3.17 -2.66
C GLY A 169 -9.89 -1.79 -3.30
N THR A 170 -10.26 -1.60 -4.56
CA THR A 170 -10.21 -0.28 -5.22
C THR A 170 -11.23 0.67 -4.61
N ALA A 171 -12.48 0.23 -4.41
CA ALA A 171 -13.53 1.02 -3.78
C ALA A 171 -13.16 1.40 -2.33
N LEU A 172 -12.58 0.48 -1.56
CA LEU A 172 -12.08 0.76 -0.21
C LEU A 172 -10.96 1.80 -0.24
N TRP A 173 -10.02 1.70 -1.18
CA TRP A 173 -8.95 2.69 -1.32
C TRP A 173 -9.51 4.08 -1.65
N CYS A 174 -10.38 4.17 -2.66
CA CYS A 174 -11.01 5.43 -3.04
C CYS A 174 -11.89 6.02 -1.93
N GLY A 175 -12.62 5.17 -1.18
CA GLY A 175 -13.42 5.60 -0.04
C GLY A 175 -12.57 6.17 1.10
N LEU A 176 -11.45 5.51 1.42
CA LEU A 176 -10.48 6.00 2.41
C LEU A 176 -9.80 7.29 1.94
N ASP A 177 -9.42 7.39 0.67
CA ASP A 177 -8.82 8.60 0.09
C ASP A 177 -9.81 9.77 0.12
N THR A 178 -11.10 9.52 -0.15
CA THR A 178 -12.17 10.52 -0.04
C THR A 178 -12.39 10.95 1.41
N LEU A 179 -12.35 10.02 2.37
CA LEU A 179 -12.45 10.35 3.79
C LEU A 179 -11.25 11.19 4.24
N TRP A 180 -10.05 10.83 3.78
CA TRP A 180 -8.83 11.57 4.07
C TRP A 180 -8.84 12.98 3.48
N ASN A 181 -9.48 13.17 2.32
CA ASN A 181 -9.66 14.47 1.68
C ASN A 181 -10.45 15.49 2.52
N HIS A 182 -11.21 15.04 3.52
CA HIS A 182 -11.87 15.94 4.47
C HIS A 182 -10.92 16.46 5.57
N GLY A 183 -9.73 15.88 5.69
CA GLY A 183 -8.70 16.29 6.63
C GLY A 183 -7.85 17.45 6.12
N ILE A 184 -7.27 18.20 7.06
CA ILE A 184 -6.38 19.35 6.77
C ILE A 184 -5.07 18.91 6.06
N LEU A 185 -4.77 17.62 6.10
CA LEU A 185 -3.51 17.02 5.67
C LEU A 185 -3.71 15.97 4.57
N TYR A 186 -4.51 16.29 3.56
CA TYR A 186 -4.74 15.42 2.40
C TYR A 186 -3.65 15.59 1.35
N TRP A 187 -2.54 14.87 1.53
CA TRP A 187 -1.43 14.82 0.58
C TRP A 187 -0.46 13.69 0.95
N PRO A 188 0.19 13.01 -0.01
CA PRO A 188 0.03 12.98 -1.48
C PRO A 188 -0.98 11.93 -1.99
N THR A 189 -1.68 12.24 -3.08
CA THR A 189 -2.63 11.34 -3.74
C THR A 189 -1.96 10.52 -4.85
N PHE A 190 -2.50 9.33 -5.17
CA PHE A 190 -1.95 8.52 -6.26
C PHE A 190 -2.09 9.17 -7.64
N ALA A 191 -3.06 10.06 -7.82
CA ALA A 191 -3.21 10.81 -9.05
C ALA A 191 -1.96 11.65 -9.38
N LEU A 192 -1.23 12.13 -8.36
CA LEU A 192 -0.01 12.91 -8.54
C LEU A 192 1.12 12.10 -9.18
N THR A 193 1.11 10.77 -9.02
CA THR A 193 2.12 9.88 -9.61
C THR A 193 2.12 9.92 -11.13
N GLN A 194 1.06 10.46 -11.74
CA GLN A 194 0.85 10.50 -13.19
C GLN A 194 1.05 11.91 -13.77
N SER A 195 1.18 12.92 -12.92
CA SER A 195 1.47 14.30 -13.30
C SER A 195 2.99 14.54 -13.37
N PRO A 196 3.52 15.35 -14.32
CA PRO A 196 2.81 16.06 -15.40
C PRO A 196 2.81 15.32 -16.75
N HIS A 197 3.54 14.21 -16.89
CA HIS A 197 3.91 13.67 -18.21
C HIS A 197 2.90 12.68 -18.81
N ASN A 198 1.97 12.10 -18.03
CA ASN A 198 1.01 11.13 -18.54
C ASN A 198 -0.26 11.82 -19.05
N LEU A 199 -0.14 12.53 -20.17
CA LEU A 199 -1.24 13.30 -20.79
C LEU A 199 -2.50 12.45 -21.06
N TRP A 200 -2.31 11.19 -21.45
CA TRP A 200 -3.42 10.29 -21.75
C TRP A 200 -4.26 9.97 -20.53
N LEU A 201 -3.60 9.67 -19.41
CA LEU A 201 -4.28 9.35 -18.17
C LEU A 201 -4.85 10.61 -17.49
N LEU A 202 -4.21 11.76 -17.69
CA LEU A 202 -4.75 13.05 -17.21
C LEU A 202 -6.11 13.39 -17.85
N GLN A 203 -6.44 12.85 -19.03
CA GLN A 203 -7.79 13.00 -19.61
C GLN A 203 -8.86 12.27 -18.79
N LEU A 204 -8.51 11.19 -18.08
CA LEU A 204 -9.46 10.48 -17.20
C LEU A 204 -9.93 11.35 -16.04
N ASN A 205 -9.15 12.36 -15.65
CA ASN A 205 -9.58 13.32 -14.64
C ASN A 205 -10.84 14.10 -15.05
N GLN A 206 -11.21 14.12 -16.34
CA GLN A 206 -12.47 14.75 -16.77
C GLN A 206 -13.72 13.97 -16.31
N LEU A 207 -13.60 12.68 -15.98
CA LEU A 207 -14.74 11.85 -15.59
C LEU A 207 -15.15 12.09 -14.14
N SER A 208 -14.22 11.93 -13.19
CA SER A 208 -14.48 12.16 -11.77
C SER A 208 -13.27 12.74 -11.03
N GLY A 209 -12.46 13.55 -11.70
CA GLY A 209 -11.29 14.17 -11.12
C GLY A 209 -10.14 13.18 -10.83
N PRO A 210 -9.20 13.54 -9.92
CA PRO A 210 -8.04 12.71 -9.60
C PRO A 210 -8.41 11.32 -9.04
N MET A 211 -9.62 11.15 -8.52
CA MET A 211 -10.09 9.87 -7.99
C MET A 211 -10.18 8.79 -9.06
N THR A 212 -10.51 9.13 -10.31
CA THR A 212 -10.52 8.15 -11.41
C THR A 212 -9.13 7.58 -11.63
N THR A 213 -8.12 8.46 -11.66
CA THR A 213 -6.71 8.07 -11.85
C THR A 213 -6.24 7.17 -10.70
N THR A 214 -6.53 7.55 -9.46
CA THR A 214 -6.25 6.70 -8.29
C THR A 214 -6.91 5.32 -8.41
N ALA A 215 -8.20 5.28 -8.77
CA ALA A 215 -8.94 4.03 -8.92
C ALA A 215 -8.32 3.12 -9.99
N VAL A 216 -7.95 3.67 -11.15
CA VAL A 216 -7.33 2.93 -12.24
C VAL A 216 -5.98 2.35 -11.83
N ILE A 217 -5.12 3.14 -11.17
CA ILE A 217 -3.81 2.65 -10.69
C ILE A 217 -3.99 1.50 -9.70
N VAL A 218 -4.86 1.68 -8.71
CA VAL A 218 -5.11 0.67 -7.67
C VAL A 218 -5.70 -0.60 -8.27
N ALA A 219 -6.66 -0.47 -9.20
CA ALA A 219 -7.28 -1.60 -9.88
C ALA A 219 -6.27 -2.37 -10.76
N VAL A 220 -5.42 -1.68 -11.53
CA VAL A 220 -4.41 -2.34 -12.36
C VAL A 220 -3.40 -3.10 -11.51
N ASN A 221 -2.89 -2.50 -10.44
CA ASN A 221 -2.01 -3.20 -9.50
C ASN A 221 -2.71 -4.43 -8.87
N GLY A 222 -4.01 -4.31 -8.55
CA GLY A 222 -4.80 -5.42 -8.01
C GLY A 222 -5.07 -6.55 -9.02
N LEU A 223 -5.18 -6.23 -10.32
CA LEU A 223 -5.33 -7.24 -11.40
C LEU A 223 -4.02 -7.97 -11.70
N ILE A 224 -2.88 -7.31 -11.51
CA ILE A 224 -1.56 -7.93 -11.70
C ILE A 224 -1.22 -8.91 -10.56
N ALA A 225 -1.73 -8.65 -9.35
CA ALA A 225 -1.48 -9.41 -8.12
C ALA A 225 -2.28 -10.72 -7.99
#